data_AF-A0A368QJR6-F1
#
_entry.id   AF-A0A368QJR6-F1
#
_cell.length_a   1.000
_cell.length_b   1.000
_cell.length_c   1.000
_cell.angle_alpha   90.00
_cell.angle_beta   90.00
_cell.angle_gamma   90.00
#
_symmetry.space_group_name_H-M   'P 1'
#
loop_
_entity.id
_entity.type
_entity.pdbx_description
1 polymer ?
#
loop_
_entity_poly.entity_id
_entity_poly.type
_entity_poly.pdbx_seq_one_letter_code
_entity_poly.pdbx_strand_id
1 'polypeptide(L)'
;CPGVLETADHIFSQCPNAANVWQLIGITVQANDYKYPWILGKELSLPSHVHLDVIMMVLWQIWKARNALIFYGKPSSAHEVVRRVIKDFEAWKFRYRKHLTQILCWRDYLMARL
;
A
#
# COMPACT_ATOMS: atom_id res chain seq x y z
N CYS A 1 16.14 9.30 -1.78
CA CYS A 1 17.07 8.59 -2.68
C CYS A 1 17.47 9.49 -3.84
N PRO A 2 18.31 10.53 -3.64
CA PRO A 2 18.91 11.26 -4.74
C PRO A 2 19.86 10.33 -5.52
N GLY A 3 19.86 10.41 -6.85
CA GLY A 3 20.81 9.68 -7.70
C GLY A 3 20.62 8.16 -7.80
N VAL A 4 19.60 7.59 -7.16
CA VAL A 4 19.27 6.16 -7.28
C VAL A 4 18.40 5.94 -8.51
N LEU A 5 18.73 4.93 -9.32
CA LEU A 5 17.94 4.56 -10.50
C LEU A 5 16.53 4.11 -10.09
N GLU A 6 15.52 4.66 -10.76
CA GLU A 6 14.13 4.22 -10.57
C GLU A 6 13.89 2.88 -11.27
N THR A 7 13.90 1.81 -10.49
CA THR A 7 13.43 0.48 -10.89
C THR A 7 12.17 0.12 -10.13
N ALA A 8 11.43 -0.90 -10.57
CA ALA A 8 10.31 -1.41 -9.80
C ALA A 8 10.75 -1.88 -8.39
N ASP A 9 11.91 -2.52 -8.26
CA ASP A 9 12.47 -2.91 -6.97
C ASP A 9 12.72 -1.70 -6.06
N HIS A 10 13.28 -0.62 -6.62
CA HIS A 10 13.46 0.62 -5.89
C HIS A 10 12.13 1.21 -5.43
N ILE A 11 11.18 1.39 -6.34
CA ILE A 11 9.89 2.02 -6.04
C ILE A 11 9.12 1.24 -4.97
N PHE A 12 9.06 -0.09 -5.09
CA PHE A 12 8.15 -0.91 -4.28
C PHE A 12 8.79 -1.55 -3.05
N SER A 13 10.11 -1.75 -3.01
CA SER A 13 10.76 -2.47 -1.89
C SER A 13 11.99 -1.78 -1.29
N GLN A 14 12.87 -1.18 -2.10
CA GLN A 14 14.18 -0.68 -1.60
C GLN A 14 14.14 0.81 -1.21
N CYS A 15 13.15 1.57 -1.70
CA CYS A 15 12.95 2.96 -1.28
C CYS A 15 12.62 3.00 0.23
N PRO A 16 13.33 3.81 1.03
CA PRO A 16 13.08 3.90 2.47
C PRO A 16 11.64 4.26 2.82
N ASN A 17 10.99 5.10 2.00
CA ASN A 17 9.60 5.44 2.21
C ASN A 17 8.66 4.26 1.92
N ALA A 18 8.94 3.45 0.90
CA ALA A 18 8.17 2.24 0.61
C ALA A 18 8.34 1.20 1.74
N ALA A 19 9.57 0.99 2.20
CA ALA A 19 9.86 0.14 3.36
C ALA A 19 9.08 0.59 4.61
N ASN A 20 9.05 1.90 4.89
CA ASN A 20 8.28 2.46 6.00
C ASN A 20 6.77 2.24 5.83
N VAL A 21 6.22 2.30 4.61
CA VAL A 21 4.80 1.99 4.36
C VAL A 21 4.51 0.53 4.70
N TRP A 22 5.33 -0.40 4.21
CA TRP A 22 5.17 -1.83 4.47
C TRP A 22 5.28 -2.15 5.97
N GLN A 23 6.29 -1.60 6.63
CA GLN A 23 6.48 -1.72 8.06
C GLN A 23 5.27 -1.18 8.84
N LEU A 24 4.76 0.00 8.45
CA LEU A 24 3.61 0.63 9.11
C LEU A 24 2.37 -0.27 9.06
N ILE A 25 2.14 -0.96 7.93
CA ILE A 25 1.00 -1.87 7.77
C ILE A 25 1.30 -3.31 8.24
N GLY A 26 2.48 -3.57 8.80
CA GLY A 26 2.86 -4.86 9.35
C GLY A 26 3.15 -5.94 8.30
N ILE A 27 3.57 -5.57 7.10
CA ILE A 27 3.94 -6.50 6.03
C ILE A 27 5.45 -6.42 5.80
N THR A 28 6.11 -7.57 5.69
CA THR A 28 7.51 -7.63 5.26
C THR A 28 7.55 -7.91 3.76
N VAL A 29 8.34 -7.13 3.02
CA VAL A 29 8.48 -7.27 1.56
C VAL A 29 9.94 -7.48 1.22
N GLN A 30 10.24 -8.61 0.58
CA GLN A 30 11.54 -8.90 -0.01
C GLN A 30 11.59 -8.41 -1.46
N ALA A 31 12.80 -8.44 -2.04
CA ALA A 31 12.97 -8.12 -3.46
C ALA A 31 12.08 -9.03 -4.32
N ASN A 32 11.39 -8.44 -5.29
CA ASN A 32 10.43 -9.08 -6.21
C ASN A 32 9.09 -9.53 -5.63
N ASP A 33 8.85 -9.52 -4.30
CA ASP A 33 7.56 -9.97 -3.75
C ASP A 33 6.38 -9.15 -4.26
N TYR A 34 6.59 -7.86 -4.58
CA TYR A 34 5.58 -6.99 -5.17
C TYR A 34 5.06 -7.48 -6.54
N LYS A 35 5.78 -8.39 -7.21
CA LYS A 35 5.31 -9.04 -8.45
C LYS A 35 4.24 -10.09 -8.17
N TYR A 36 4.11 -10.52 -6.92
CA TYR A 36 3.17 -11.52 -6.45
C TYR A 36 2.26 -10.92 -5.36
N PRO A 37 1.44 -9.90 -5.67
CA PRO A 37 0.66 -9.18 -4.67
C PRO A 37 -0.29 -10.07 -3.84
N TRP A 38 -0.66 -11.25 -4.35
CA TRP A 38 -1.46 -12.23 -3.63
C TRP A 38 -0.72 -12.96 -2.51
N ILE A 39 0.62 -12.90 -2.39
CA ILE A 39 1.35 -13.52 -1.27
C ILE A 39 1.64 -12.53 -0.13
N LEU A 40 1.63 -11.21 -0.43
CA LEU A 40 1.99 -10.17 0.54
C LEU A 40 0.95 -10.05 1.66
N GLY A 41 1.39 -10.10 2.92
CA GLY A 41 0.50 -9.94 4.07
C GLY A 41 -0.46 -11.10 4.28
N LYS A 42 -0.16 -12.30 3.78
CA LYS A 42 -0.98 -13.52 3.98
C LYS A 42 -0.96 -14.02 5.42
N GLU A 43 0.06 -13.66 6.18
CA GLU A 43 0.20 -13.85 7.60
C GLU A 43 -0.75 -12.98 8.42
N LEU A 44 -1.33 -11.93 7.82
CA LEU A 44 -2.31 -11.08 8.48
C LEU A 44 -3.64 -11.85 8.57
N SER A 45 -4.20 -11.93 9.77
CA SER A 45 -5.54 -12.50 10.03
C SER A 45 -6.66 -11.57 9.52
N LEU A 46 -6.64 -11.23 8.24
CA LEU A 46 -7.55 -10.31 7.57
C LEU A 46 -8.37 -11.03 6.47
N PRO A 47 -9.53 -10.48 6.09
CA PRO A 47 -10.40 -11.12 5.11
C PRO A 47 -9.74 -11.30 3.73
N SER A 48 -9.74 -12.54 3.23
CA SER A 48 -9.06 -12.92 1.99
C SER A 48 -9.75 -12.45 0.70
N HIS A 49 -11.07 -12.25 0.72
CA HIS A 49 -11.88 -11.93 -0.48
C HIS A 49 -11.49 -10.62 -1.17
N VAL A 50 -11.02 -9.63 -0.41
CA VAL A 50 -10.60 -8.31 -0.94
C VAL A 50 -9.10 -8.09 -0.83
N HIS A 51 -8.36 -9.11 -0.39
CA HIS A 51 -6.92 -9.03 -0.11
C HIS A 51 -6.14 -8.47 -1.30
N LEU A 52 -6.32 -9.08 -2.48
CA LEU A 52 -5.57 -8.68 -3.67
C LEU A 52 -5.84 -7.21 -4.03
N ASP A 53 -7.11 -6.79 -3.99
CA ASP A 53 -7.51 -5.41 -4.27
C ASP A 53 -6.85 -4.43 -3.28
N VAL A 54 -6.79 -4.80 -1.99
CA VAL A 54 -6.13 -3.99 -0.95
C VAL A 54 -4.63 -3.86 -1.21
N ILE A 55 -3.92 -4.97 -1.44
CA ILE A 55 -2.47 -4.93 -1.72
C ILE A 55 -2.18 -4.15 -3.00
N MET A 56 -3.00 -4.30 -4.04
CA MET A 56 -2.87 -3.53 -5.26
C MET A 56 -3.07 -2.02 -5.02
N MET A 57 -3.98 -1.63 -4.14
CA MET A 57 -4.18 -0.23 -3.76
C MET A 57 -2.99 0.34 -2.96
N VAL A 58 -2.37 -0.47 -2.08
CA VAL A 58 -1.13 -0.08 -1.39
C VAL A 58 0.01 0.14 -2.39
N LEU A 59 0.26 -0.81 -3.29
CA LEU A 59 1.26 -0.70 -4.35
C LEU A 59 1.02 0.55 -5.20
N TRP A 60 -0.24 0.79 -5.59
CA TRP A 60 -0.62 1.97 -6.35
C TRP A 60 -0.30 3.29 -5.63
N GLN A 61 -0.58 3.37 -4.32
CA GLN A 61 -0.31 4.56 -3.54
C GLN A 61 1.19 4.80 -3.31
N ILE A 62 1.98 3.74 -3.14
CA ILE A 62 3.45 3.82 -3.10
C ILE A 62 3.98 4.36 -4.43
N TRP A 63 3.53 3.80 -5.56
CA TRP A 63 3.91 4.28 -6.88
C TRP A 63 3.56 5.76 -7.07
N LYS A 64 2.33 6.17 -6.74
CA LYS A 64 1.90 7.59 -6.82
C LYS A 64 2.76 8.50 -5.97
N ALA A 65 3.08 8.09 -4.74
CA ALA A 65 3.93 8.88 -3.85
C ALA A 65 5.34 9.07 -4.41
N ARG A 66 5.94 8.03 -5.01
CA ARG A 66 7.26 8.15 -5.64
C ARG A 66 7.22 9.05 -6.88
N ASN A 67 6.21 8.89 -7.73
CA ASN A 67 6.05 9.73 -8.92
C ASN A 67 5.83 11.21 -8.55
N ALA A 68 5.04 11.48 -7.51
CA ALA A 68 4.82 12.85 -7.05
C ALA A 68 6.11 13.51 -6.56
N LEU A 69 6.99 12.75 -5.91
CA LEU A 69 8.30 13.22 -5.49
C LEU A 69 9.21 13.50 -6.69
N ILE A 70 9.27 12.60 -7.68
CA ILE A 70 10.17 12.74 -8.83
C ILE A 70 9.73 13.87 -9.78
N PHE A 71 8.45 13.91 -10.14
CA PHE A 71 7.95 14.83 -11.17
C PHE A 71 7.52 16.19 -10.61
N TYR A 72 7.10 16.25 -9.34
CA TYR A 72 6.57 17.47 -8.74
C TYR A 72 7.33 17.95 -7.50
N GLY A 73 8.39 17.24 -7.07
CA GLY A 73 9.12 17.57 -5.83
C GLY A 73 8.26 17.47 -4.57
N LYS A 74 7.15 16.71 -4.61
CA LYS A 74 6.19 16.61 -3.50
C LYS A 74 6.40 15.31 -2.73
N PRO A 75 7.14 15.32 -1.59
CA PRO A 75 7.27 14.13 -0.76
C PRO A 75 5.93 13.74 -0.14
N SER A 76 5.80 12.48 0.26
CA SER A 76 4.69 11.99 1.07
C SER A 76 5.26 11.02 2.09
N SER A 77 4.93 11.22 3.36
CA SER A 77 5.25 10.30 4.44
C SER A 77 4.51 8.98 4.30
N ALA A 78 5.02 7.91 4.92
CA ALA A 78 4.34 6.62 4.96
C ALA A 78 2.90 6.71 5.49
N HIS A 79 2.67 7.51 6.53
CA HIS A 79 1.33 7.77 7.08
C HIS A 79 0.39 8.41 6.06
N GLU A 80 0.87 9.38 5.26
CA GLU A 80 0.05 9.99 4.20
C GLU A 80 -0.27 8.99 3.09
N VAL A 81 0.67 8.10 2.74
CA VAL A 81 0.41 7.02 1.78
C VAL A 81 -0.70 6.10 2.28
N VAL A 82 -0.61 5.63 3.54
CA VAL A 82 -1.64 4.77 4.14
C VAL A 82 -3.00 5.49 4.27
N ARG A 83 -3.02 6.77 4.66
CA ARG A 83 -4.26 7.58 4.65
C ARG A 83 -4.91 7.65 3.26
N ARG A 84 -4.11 7.74 2.20
CA ARG A 84 -4.64 7.74 0.82
C ARG A 84 -5.19 6.37 0.42
N VAL A 85 -4.60 5.26 0.87
CA VAL A 85 -5.16 3.91 0.67
C VAL A 85 -6.55 3.81 1.32
N ILE A 86 -6.67 4.26 2.57
CA ILE A 86 -7.94 4.28 3.31
C ILE A 86 -8.99 5.16 2.59
N LYS A 87 -8.58 6.34 2.12
CA LYS A 87 -9.45 7.23 1.35
C LYS A 87 -9.94 6.56 0.06
N ASP A 88 -9.08 5.81 -0.62
CA ASP A 88 -9.50 5.08 -1.82
C ASP A 88 -10.51 3.96 -1.47
N PHE A 89 -10.38 3.27 -0.33
CA PHE A 89 -11.40 2.30 0.12
C PHE A 89 -12.76 2.95 0.31
N GLU A 90 -12.81 4.11 0.94
CA GLU A 90 -14.05 4.87 1.13
C GLU A 90 -14.65 5.32 -0.21
N ALA A 91 -13.82 5.77 -1.15
CA ALA A 91 -14.26 6.11 -2.49
C ALA A 91 -14.80 4.89 -3.26
N TRP A 92 -14.23 3.71 -3.02
CA TRP A 92 -14.58 2.47 -3.72
C TRP A 92 -15.58 1.59 -2.97
N LYS A 93 -16.13 2.04 -1.82
CA LYS A 93 -17.03 1.23 -0.98
C LYS A 93 -18.22 0.62 -1.75
N PHE A 94 -18.72 1.31 -2.78
CA PHE A 94 -19.82 0.82 -3.61
C PHE A 94 -19.41 -0.30 -4.57
N ARG A 95 -18.13 -0.43 -4.92
CA ARG A 95 -17.59 -1.60 -5.65
C ARG A 95 -17.68 -2.86 -4.78
N TYR A 96 -17.47 -2.70 -3.48
CA TYR A 96 -17.44 -3.80 -2.51
C TYR A 96 -18.79 -4.06 -1.84
N ARG A 97 -19.94 -3.77 -2.46
CA ARG A 97 -21.26 -3.95 -1.81
C ARG A 97 -21.46 -5.34 -1.19
N LYS A 98 -21.02 -6.40 -1.88
CA LYS A 98 -21.10 -7.80 -1.39
C LYS A 98 -19.99 -8.16 -0.38
N HIS A 99 -18.96 -7.32 -0.29
CA HIS A 99 -17.78 -7.52 0.54
C HIS A 99 -17.49 -6.31 1.46
N LEU A 100 -18.54 -5.59 1.86
CA LEU A 100 -18.39 -4.30 2.55
C LEU A 100 -17.75 -4.50 3.93
N THR A 101 -18.19 -5.52 4.67
CA THR A 101 -17.59 -5.84 5.97
C THR A 101 -16.11 -6.18 5.85
N GLN A 102 -15.71 -6.86 4.78
CA GLN A 102 -14.32 -7.25 4.54
C GLN A 102 -13.45 -6.03 4.26
N ILE A 103 -13.90 -5.09 3.40
CA ILE A 103 -13.14 -3.88 3.12
C ILE A 103 -13.08 -2.95 4.35
N LEU A 104 -14.13 -2.90 5.16
CA LEU A 104 -14.15 -2.15 6.42
C LEU A 104 -13.18 -2.74 7.45
N CYS A 105 -13.07 -4.08 7.54
CA CYS A 105 -12.08 -4.72 8.40
C CYS A 105 -10.64 -4.34 8.01
N TRP A 106 -10.32 -4.34 6.71
CA TRP A 106 -9.03 -3.84 6.21
C TRP A 106 -8.83 -2.35 6.49
N ARG A 107 -9.86 -1.53 6.32
CA ARG A 107 -9.82 -0.09 6.65
C ARG A 107 -9.48 0.13 8.12
N ASP A 108 -10.18 -0.56 9.02
CA ASP A 108 -10.01 -0.41 10.47
C ASP A 108 -8.62 -0.90 10.91
N TYR A 109 -8.14 -1.98 10.31
CA TYR A 109 -6.77 -2.47 10.50
C TYR A 109 -5.71 -1.41 10.13
N LEU A 110 -5.88 -0.72 8.98
CA LEU A 110 -4.98 0.34 8.55
C LEU A 110 -5.10 1.60 9.40
N MET A 111 -6.32 1.97 9.81
CA MET A 111 -6.57 3.11 10.70
C MET A 111 -5.90 2.94 12.06
N ALA A 112 -5.88 1.72 12.61
CA ALA A 112 -5.23 1.42 13.89
C ALA A 112 -3.69 1.56 13.88
N ARG A 113 -3.10 1.85 12.70
CA ARG A 113 -1.65 1.99 12.47
C ARG A 113 -1.27 3.40 12.02
N LEU A 114 -2.18 4.36 12.11
CA LEU A 114 -1.96 5.78 11.80
C LEU A 114 -1.77 6.63 13.05
#